data_AF-A0A932FRT4-F1
#
_entry.id   AF-A0A932FRT4-F1
#
_cell.length_a   1.000
_cell.length_b   1.000
_cell.length_c   1.000
_cell.angle_alpha   90.00
_cell.angle_beta   90.00
_cell.angle_gamma   90.00
#
_symmetry.space_group_name_H-M   'P 1'
#
loop_
_entity.id
_entity.type
_entity.pdbx_description
1 polymer ?
#
loop_
_entity_poly.entity_id
_entity_poly.type
_entity_poly.pdbx_seq_one_letter_code
_entity_poly.pdbx_strand_id
1 'polypeptide(L)' 'MTAEIRVVGDRLALYTDDEQVYRRFRTRIVPLRKVRYFQRGRVIGIDLYFDKKQKKVVTAIMKGQLALDI' A
#
# COMPACT_ATOMS: atom_id res chain seq x y z
N MET A 1 8.85 6.46 -9.23
CA MET A 1 8.54 5.99 -7.88
C MET A 1 7.25 6.67 -7.47
N THR A 2 6.16 5.93 -7.59
CA THR A 2 4.79 6.42 -7.39
C THR A 2 4.17 5.62 -6.26
N ALA A 3 3.54 6.31 -5.32
CA ALA A 3 2.75 5.69 -4.28
C ALA A 3 1.51 6.56 -4.02
N GLU A 4 0.34 6.00 -4.31
CA GLU A 4 -0.91 6.75 -4.36
C GLU A 4 -1.99 6.06 -3.54
N ILE A 5 -2.60 6.82 -2.63
CA ILE A 5 -3.77 6.35 -1.87
C ILE A 5 -5.03 6.76 -2.61
N ARG A 6 -5.89 5.79 -2.89
CA ARG A 6 -7.17 5.94 -3.59
C ARG A 6 -8.28 5.34 -2.74
N VAL A 7 -9.51 5.83 -2.91
CA VAL A 7 -10.71 5.20 -2.34
C VAL A 7 -11.41 4.48 -3.49
N VAL A 8 -11.61 3.17 -3.35
CA VAL A 8 -12.23 2.32 -4.37
C VAL A 8 -13.43 1.62 -3.76
N GLY A 9 -14.64 2.10 -4.07
CA GLY A 9 -15.87 1.66 -3.42
C GLY A 9 -15.76 1.81 -1.90
N ASP A 10 -15.88 0.70 -1.17
CA ASP A 10 -15.74 0.63 0.29
C ASP A 10 -14.34 0.29 0.82
N ARG A 11 -13.34 0.35 -0.06
CA ARG A 11 -11.95 0.04 0.30
C ARG A 11 -11.04 1.23 0.12
N LEU A 12 -9.95 1.19 0.86
CA LEU A 12 -8.79 2.04 0.62
C LEU A 12 -7.78 1.25 -0.21
N ALA A 13 -7.33 1.79 -1.32
CA ALA A 13 -6.31 1.18 -2.16
C ALA A 13 -5.02 2.01 -2.08
N LEU A 14 -3.89 1.36 -1.86
CA LEU A 14 -2.57 1.93 -2.06
C LEU A 14 -1.97 1.32 -3.31
N TYR A 15 -1.81 2.13 -4.34
CA TYR A 15 -0.99 1.78 -5.49
C TYR A 15 0.47 2.08 -5.19
N THR A 16 1.39 1.19 -5.57
CA THR A 16 2.80 1.54 -5.66
C THR A 16 3.55 0.73 -6.72
N ASP A 17 4.50 1.36 -7.40
CA ASP A 17 5.51 0.70 -8.24
C ASP A 17 6.85 0.46 -7.52
N ASP A 18 6.92 0.84 -6.24
CA ASP A 18 8.13 0.75 -5.42
C ASP A 18 8.10 -0.45 -4.47
N GLU A 19 9.10 -1.32 -4.62
CA GLU A 19 9.27 -2.49 -3.76
C GLU A 19 9.55 -2.12 -2.29
N GLN A 20 10.23 -1.01 -2.02
CA GLN A 20 10.48 -0.56 -0.65
C GLN A 20 9.18 -0.16 0.06
N VAL A 21 8.29 0.57 -0.63
CA VAL A 21 6.96 0.91 -0.11
C VAL A 21 6.17 -0.37 0.17
N TYR A 22 6.15 -1.31 -0.78
CA TYR A 22 5.50 -2.60 -0.57
C TYR A 22 6.03 -3.35 0.67
N ARG A 23 7.35 -3.40 0.86
CA ARG A 23 7.98 -4.05 2.02
C ARG A 23 7.59 -3.38 3.34
N ARG A 24 7.58 -2.03 3.40
CA ARG A 24 7.15 -1.28 4.60
C ARG A 24 5.70 -1.58 4.98
N PHE A 25 4.81 -1.69 3.99
CA PHE A 25 3.42 -2.04 4.24
C PHE A 25 3.30 -3.49 4.70
N ARG A 26 3.98 -4.43 4.05
CA ARG A 26 3.94 -5.86 4.42
C ARG A 26 4.35 -6.12 5.87
N THR A 27 5.28 -5.36 6.44
CA THR A 27 5.74 -5.56 7.83
C THR A 27 4.85 -4.90 8.87
N ARG A 28 4.11 -3.85 8.52
CA ARG A 28 3.35 -3.03 9.47
C ARG A 28 1.84 -3.30 9.45
N ILE A 29 1.31 -3.75 8.32
CA ILE A 29 -0.13 -3.94 8.15
C ILE A 29 -0.42 -5.00 7.08
N VAL A 30 -1.32 -5.93 7.41
CA VAL A 30 -1.75 -6.95 6.45
C VAL A 30 -2.87 -6.38 5.58
N PRO A 31 -2.69 -6.24 4.25
CA PRO A 31 -3.77 -5.82 3.37
C PRO A 31 -4.79 -6.95 3.20
N LEU A 32 -6.06 -6.58 3.02
CA LEU A 32 -7.17 -7.49 2.73
C LEU A 32 -7.00 -8.20 1.40
N ARG A 33 -6.44 -7.51 0.41
CA ARG A 33 -6.18 -8.04 -0.93
C ARG A 33 -4.98 -7.36 -1.56
N LYS A 34 -4.28 -8.08 -2.44
CA LYS A 34 -3.17 -7.57 -3.24
C LYS A 34 -3.45 -7.85 -4.72
N VAL A 35 -3.22 -6.88 -5.60
CA VAL A 35 -3.36 -7.04 -7.06
C VAL A 35 -2.07 -6.57 -7.72
N ARG A 36 -1.37 -7.47 -8.41
CA ARG A 36 -0.12 -7.15 -9.10
C ARG A 36 -0.41 -6.78 -10.56
N TYR A 37 0.23 -5.72 -11.03
CA TYR A 37 0.21 -5.31 -12.42
C TYR A 37 1.46 -5.84 -13.12
N PHE A 38 1.28 -6.44 -14.29
CA PHE A 38 2.37 -7.03 -15.05
C PHE A 38 2.48 -6.38 -16.43
N GLN A 39 3.72 -6.14 -16.87
CA GLN A 39 4.02 -5.75 -18.23
C GLN A 39 5.18 -6.61 -18.72
N ARG A 40 4.98 -7.31 -19.86
CA ARG A 40 5.98 -8.22 -20.43
C ARG A 40 6.51 -9.26 -19.42
N GLY A 41 5.62 -9.82 -18.60
CA GLY A 41 5.97 -10.82 -17.58
C GLY A 41 6.66 -10.28 -16.33
N ARG A 42 6.91 -8.96 -16.23
CA ARG A 42 7.50 -8.33 -15.04
C ARG A 42 6.45 -7.58 -14.24
N VAL A 43 6.54 -7.61 -12.91
CA VAL A 43 5.69 -6.79 -12.04
C VAL A 43 6.10 -5.33 -12.19
N ILE A 44 5.16 -4.48 -12.59
CA ILE A 44 5.37 -3.02 -12.74
C ILE A 44 4.67 -2.20 -11.66
N GLY A 45 3.83 -2.84 -10.85
CA GLY A 45 3.12 -2.18 -9.75
C GLY A 45 2.25 -3.13 -8.96
N ILE A 46 1.77 -2.67 -7.82
CA ILE A 46 0.88 -3.42 -6.94
C ILE A 46 -0.15 -2.49 -6.30
N ASP A 47 -1.40 -2.92 -6.29
CA ASP A 47 -2.45 -2.36 -5.45
C ASP A 47 -2.58 -3.19 -4.17
N LEU A 48 -2.52 -2.52 -3.02
CA LEU A 48 -2.81 -3.07 -1.70
C LEU A 48 -4.14 -2.52 -1.21
N TYR A 49 -5.10 -3.40 -0.94
CA TYR A 49 -6.43 -3.01 -0.46
C TYR A 49 -6.53 -3.17 1.05
N PHE A 50 -7.07 -2.15 1.71
CA PHE A 50 -7.27 -2.05 3.15
C PHE A 50 -8.73 -1.70 3.46
N ASP A 51 -9.12 -1.93 4.71
CA ASP A 51 -10.39 -1.41 5.22
C ASP A 51 -10.34 0.12 5.27
N LYS A 52 -11.44 0.81 4.92
CA LYS A 52 -11.54 2.29 4.99
C LYS A 52 -11.18 2.83 6.38
N LYS A 53 -11.48 2.09 7.47
CA LYS A 53 -11.14 2.46 8.85
C LYS A 53 -9.62 2.59 9.06
N GLN A 54 -8.81 1.89 8.26
CA GLN A 54 -7.34 1.93 8.35
C GLN A 54 -6.73 3.14 7.61
N LYS A 55 -7.53 4.06 7.05
CA LYS A 55 -7.04 5.23 6.30
C LYS A 55 -5.99 6.05 7.05
N LYS A 56 -6.18 6.29 8.35
CA LYS A 56 -5.20 7.04 9.17
C LYS A 56 -3.86 6.29 9.24
N VAL A 57 -3.89 4.99 9.52
CA VAL A 57 -2.70 4.14 9.61
C VAL A 57 -1.96 4.06 8.28
N VAL A 58 -2.68 3.78 7.18
CA VAL A 58 -2.09 3.71 5.84
C VAL A 58 -1.46 5.04 5.43
N THR A 59 -2.14 6.16 5.69
CA THR A 59 -1.58 7.50 5.44
C THR A 59 -0.33 7.77 6.29
N ALA A 60 -0.33 7.37 7.56
CA ALA A 60 0.81 7.55 8.45
C ALA A 60 2.02 6.68 8.04
N ILE A 61 1.82 5.43 7.62
CA ILE A 61 2.89 4.59 7.07
C ILE A 61 3.45 5.22 5.78
N MET A 62 2.55 5.67 4.88
CA MET A 62 2.91 6.33 3.63
C MET A 62 3.77 7.58 3.84
N LYS A 63 3.42 8.42 4.82
CA LYS A 63 4.18 9.61 5.20
C LYS A 63 5.47 9.31 5.99
N GLY A 64 5.78 8.04 6.25
CA GLY A 64 6.90 7.65 7.11
C GLY A 64 6.72 8.00 8.60
N GLN A 65 5.52 8.44 9.00
CA GLN A 65 5.22 8.92 10.35
C GLN A 65 5.02 7.79 11.37
N LEU A 66 4.72 6.57 10.91
CA LEU A 66 4.75 5.38 11.76
C LEU A 66 6.19 4.87 11.96
N ALA A 67 7.14 5.76 12.24
CA ALA A 67 8.46 5.38 12.74
C ALA A 67 8.50 5.87 14.18
N LEU A 68 8.26 4.97 15.14
CA LEU A 68 8.61 5.03 16.57
C LEU A 68 7.60 4.16 17.34
N ASP A 69 7.96 2.90 17.50
CA ASP A 69 7.77 2.08 18.70
C ASP A 69 8.52 0.77 18.40
N ILE A 70 9.83 0.82 18.61
CA ILE A 70 10.69 -0.36 18.81
C ILE A 70 11.09 -0.33 20.28
#